data_AF-A0A7S1DA90-F1
#
_entry.id   AF-A0A7S1DA90-F1
#
_cell.length_a   1.000
_cell.length_b   1.000
_cell.length_c   1.000
_cell.angle_alpha   90.00
_cell.angle_beta   90.00
_cell.angle_gamma   90.00
#
_symmetry.space_group_name_H-M   'P 1'
#
loop_
_entity.id
_entity.type
_entity.pdbx_description
1 polymer ?
#
loop_
_entity_poly.entity_id
_entity_poly.type
_entity_poly.pdbx_seq_one_letter_code
_entity_poly.pdbx_strand_id
1 'polypeptide(L)'
;APDANNSESSSCEEVDSRGHSHHVGFDEDRAAMEGSRNSTAEQDMVILYHDIHSRSLVAAPLVSVLQLGYDVKEIPFIQPDALSFIIEEALEKPRRGIPRQWMMSTSQQKLLAD
;
A
#
# COMPACT_ATOMS: atom_id res chain seq x y z
N ALA A 1 41.41 -37.53 25.61
CA ALA A 1 41.90 -37.72 24.23
C ALA A 1 42.22 -36.35 23.65
N PRO A 2 43.47 -36.08 23.24
CA PRO A 2 43.84 -34.90 22.47
C PRO A 2 43.74 -35.17 20.95
N ASP A 3 43.96 -34.09 20.19
CA ASP A 3 44.23 -33.98 18.75
C ASP A 3 43.08 -33.94 17.73
N ALA A 4 42.88 -32.73 17.19
CA ALA A 4 42.62 -32.52 15.77
C ALA A 4 43.23 -31.16 15.35
N ASN A 5 44.53 -31.23 15.06
CA ASN A 5 45.29 -30.39 14.15
C ASN A 5 44.57 -30.26 12.78
N ASN A 6 44.47 -29.06 12.20
CA ASN A 6 44.99 -28.83 10.84
C ASN A 6 45.07 -27.33 10.50
N SER A 7 46.28 -26.90 10.20
CA SER A 7 46.64 -25.63 9.57
C SER A 7 46.57 -25.76 8.04
N GLU A 8 46.75 -24.60 7.39
CA GLU A 8 47.31 -24.38 6.05
C GLU A 8 46.37 -24.09 4.86
N SER A 9 46.41 -22.80 4.48
CA SER A 9 46.84 -22.25 3.18
C SER A 9 46.21 -22.70 1.85
N SER A 10 45.85 -21.71 1.02
CA SER A 10 46.22 -21.54 -0.41
C SER A 10 45.15 -20.65 -1.08
N SER A 11 45.39 -19.37 -1.37
CA SER A 11 46.14 -18.76 -2.49
C SER A 11 45.66 -19.16 -3.89
N CYS A 12 45.43 -18.10 -4.69
CA CYS A 12 45.28 -17.98 -6.16
C CYS A 12 44.15 -18.85 -6.80
N GLU A 13 43.42 -18.42 -7.84
CA GLU A 13 43.88 -17.87 -9.12
C GLU A 13 42.77 -17.04 -9.81
N GLU A 14 43.23 -16.01 -10.51
CA GLU A 14 42.56 -15.24 -11.56
C GLU A 14 42.12 -16.16 -12.70
N VAL A 15 40.88 -16.00 -13.19
CA VAL A 15 40.44 -16.61 -14.46
C VAL A 15 39.74 -15.58 -15.33
N ASP A 16 40.56 -14.78 -16.01
CA ASP A 16 40.15 -14.09 -17.23
C ASP A 16 40.10 -15.10 -18.37
N SER A 17 38.91 -15.34 -18.94
CA SER A 17 38.79 -16.12 -20.18
C SER A 17 37.43 -16.01 -20.84
N ARG A 18 37.50 -15.50 -22.08
CA ARG A 18 36.65 -15.81 -23.26
C ARG A 18 35.24 -15.18 -23.20
N GLY A 19 34.80 -14.37 -24.17
CA GLY A 19 35.10 -14.36 -25.59
C GLY A 19 33.77 -14.46 -26.36
N HIS A 20 33.75 -13.89 -27.57
CA HIS A 20 32.76 -14.10 -28.64
C HIS A 20 31.40 -13.39 -28.55
N SER A 21 31.36 -12.22 -29.22
CA SER A 21 30.73 -12.00 -30.53
C SER A 21 29.44 -12.75 -30.90
N HIS A 22 28.53 -11.96 -31.49
CA HIS A 22 27.33 -12.27 -32.28
C HIS A 22 26.04 -12.61 -31.53
N HIS A 23 25.09 -11.68 -31.52
CA HIS A 23 23.72 -12.03 -31.88
C HIS A 23 22.97 -10.84 -32.50
N VAL A 24 22.31 -11.16 -33.61
CA VAL A 24 21.47 -10.37 -34.51
C VAL A 24 20.28 -9.69 -33.82
N GLY A 25 19.77 -8.68 -34.53
CA GLY A 25 18.80 -7.70 -34.07
C GLY A 25 17.42 -8.22 -33.69
N PHE A 26 16.71 -7.32 -33.02
CA PHE A 26 15.26 -7.31 -32.92
C PHE A 26 14.86 -5.83 -32.92
N ASP A 27 14.51 -5.32 -34.10
CA ASP A 27 13.70 -4.11 -34.22
C ASP A 27 12.27 -4.59 -34.00
N GLU A 28 11.81 -4.53 -32.75
CA GLU A 28 10.44 -4.85 -32.39
C GLU A 28 9.94 -3.82 -31.39
N ASP A 29 9.15 -2.91 -31.94
CA ASP A 29 7.92 -2.37 -31.36
C ASP A 29 7.85 -2.44 -29.83
N ARG A 30 8.24 -1.35 -29.17
CA ARG A 30 7.75 -1.08 -27.81
C ARG A 30 6.70 0.02 -27.86
N ALA A 31 5.52 -0.39 -28.32
CA ALA A 31 4.26 0.20 -27.92
C ALA A 31 4.20 0.44 -26.39
N ALA A 32 3.40 1.45 -26.04
CA ALA A 32 2.84 1.72 -24.72
C ALA A 32 3.78 2.25 -23.63
N MET A 33 3.96 3.56 -23.60
CA MET A 33 4.04 4.32 -22.33
C MET A 33 2.92 5.38 -22.28
N GLU A 34 1.68 4.95 -22.48
CA GLU A 34 0.54 5.62 -21.85
C GLU A 34 0.09 4.75 -20.68
N GLY A 35 0.58 5.07 -19.49
CA GLY A 35 0.30 4.25 -18.31
C GLY A 35 0.78 4.89 -17.02
N SER A 36 0.53 6.17 -16.81
CA SER A 36 0.53 6.79 -15.46
C SER A 36 0.07 8.24 -15.54
N ARG A 37 -1.25 8.46 -15.51
CA ARG A 37 -1.82 9.80 -15.32
C ARG A 37 -2.70 9.94 -14.08
N ASN A 38 -2.76 8.95 -13.20
CA ASN A 38 -3.68 9.00 -12.06
C ASN A 38 -3.03 8.96 -10.67
N SER A 39 -1.74 8.61 -10.55
CA SER A 39 -1.13 8.42 -9.22
C SER A 39 -0.93 9.70 -8.40
N THR A 40 -0.95 10.89 -9.01
CA THR A 40 -0.71 12.15 -8.28
C THR A 40 -1.99 12.72 -7.66
N ALA A 41 -3.15 12.51 -8.30
CA ALA A 41 -4.41 13.10 -7.84
C ALA A 41 -4.92 12.45 -6.55
N GLU A 42 -4.73 11.14 -6.39
CA GLU A 42 -5.19 10.40 -5.21
C GLU A 42 -4.28 10.62 -3.99
N GLN A 43 -3.03 11.03 -4.20
CA GLN A 43 -2.08 11.34 -3.12
C GLN A 43 -2.40 12.68 -2.44
N ASP A 44 -3.07 13.60 -3.13
CA ASP A 44 -3.43 14.93 -2.61
C ASP A 44 -4.82 14.94 -1.92
N MET A 45 -5.60 13.87 -2.09
CA MET A 45 -6.92 13.76 -1.48
C MET A 45 -6.84 13.46 0.01
N VAL A 46 -7.67 14.15 0.78
CA VAL A 46 -7.81 13.95 2.22
C VAL A 46 -9.25 13.58 2.58
N ILE A 47 -9.39 12.82 3.66
CA ILE A 47 -10.66 12.52 4.31
C ILE A 47 -10.77 13.34 5.59
N LEU A 48 -11.92 13.99 5.76
CA LEU A 48 -12.27 14.71 6.97
C LEU A 48 -13.17 13.83 7.81
N TYR A 49 -12.80 13.59 9.06
CA TYR A 49 -13.57 12.78 10.00
C TYR A 49 -13.58 13.40 11.39
N HIS A 50 -14.57 13.01 12.21
CA HIS A 50 -14.61 13.41 13.61
C HIS A 50 -13.78 12.42 14.42
N ASP A 51 -12.72 12.91 15.03
CA ASP A 51 -11.90 12.14 15.94
C ASP A 51 -12.63 11.92 17.27
N ILE A 52 -12.68 10.67 17.72
CA ILE A 52 -13.49 10.28 18.90
C ILE A 52 -12.90 10.78 20.22
N HIS A 53 -11.58 10.97 20.27
CA HIS A 53 -10.85 11.36 21.47
C HIS A 53 -10.90 12.88 21.70
N SER A 54 -10.66 13.65 20.65
CA SER A 54 -10.60 15.11 20.66
C SER A 54 -11.94 15.78 20.32
N ARG A 55 -12.93 15.01 19.83
CA ARG A 55 -14.22 15.49 19.30
C ARG A 55 -14.08 16.60 18.26
N SER A 56 -12.94 16.60 17.56
CA SER A 56 -12.58 17.62 16.59
C SER A 56 -12.55 17.04 15.19
N LEU A 57 -12.71 17.89 14.18
CA LEU A 57 -12.57 17.50 12.79
C LEU A 57 -11.08 17.35 12.48
N VAL A 58 -10.67 16.17 12.01
CA VAL A 58 -9.29 15.83 11.66
C VAL A 58 -9.22 15.47 10.17
N ALA A 59 -8.12 15.85 9.53
CA ALA A 59 -7.80 15.47 8.17
C ALA A 59 -6.77 14.35 8.15
N ALA A 60 -7.05 13.27 7.42
CA ALA A 60 -6.09 12.21 7.13
C ALA A 60 -5.95 12.01 5.61
N PRO A 61 -4.77 11.58 5.13
CA PRO A 61 -4.59 11.24 3.72
C PRO A 61 -5.54 10.12 3.29
N LEU A 62 -6.22 10.27 2.17
CA LEU A 62 -7.11 9.23 1.62
C LEU A 62 -6.33 7.93 1.37
N VAL A 63 -5.09 8.06 0.88
CA VAL A 63 -4.19 6.93 0.60
C VAL A 63 -3.98 6.01 1.82
N SER A 64 -3.97 6.56 3.04
CA SER A 64 -3.81 5.77 4.26
C SER A 64 -4.95 4.77 4.45
N VAL A 65 -6.16 5.13 4.06
CA VAL A 65 -7.35 4.26 4.15
C VAL A 65 -7.43 3.30 2.95
N LEU A 66 -7.00 3.75 1.76
CA LEU A 66 -6.94 2.88 0.58
C LEU A 66 -5.92 1.74 0.75
N GLN A 67 -4.78 2.01 1.38
CA GLN A 67 -3.77 1.00 1.69
C GLN A 67 -4.27 -0.09 2.63
N LEU A 68 -5.26 0.23 3.48
CA LEU A 68 -5.95 -0.73 4.35
C LEU A 68 -7.01 -1.56 3.60
N GLY A 69 -7.24 -1.27 2.31
CA GLY A 69 -8.14 -2.03 1.43
C GLY A 69 -9.57 -1.52 1.35
N TYR A 70 -9.88 -0.37 1.94
CA TYR A 70 -11.19 0.27 1.79
C TYR A 70 -11.28 1.01 0.45
N ASP A 71 -12.45 0.99 -0.18
CA ASP A 71 -12.70 1.70 -1.43
C ASP A 71 -13.19 3.13 -1.17
N VAL A 72 -12.82 4.07 -2.04
CA VAL A 72 -13.27 5.48 -1.97
C VAL A 72 -14.79 5.59 -1.86
N LYS A 73 -15.52 4.71 -2.54
CA LYS A 73 -16.99 4.70 -2.54
C LYS A 73 -17.57 4.21 -1.22
N GLU A 74 -16.83 3.43 -0.44
CA GLU A 74 -17.28 2.87 0.82
C GLU A 74 -17.08 3.83 1.99
N ILE A 75 -16.02 4.64 1.96
CA ILE A 75 -15.64 5.54 3.06
C ILE A 75 -16.78 6.45 3.54
N PRO A 76 -17.58 7.10 2.68
CA PRO A 76 -18.69 7.94 3.12
C PRO A 76 -19.80 7.19 3.87
N PHE A 77 -19.84 5.86 3.75
CA PHE A 77 -20.82 5.02 4.43
C PHE A 77 -20.31 4.48 5.77
N ILE A 78 -19.05 4.70 6.13
CA ILE A 78 -18.47 4.29 7.41
C ILE A 78 -18.83 5.34 8.46
N GLN A 79 -19.24 4.91 9.65
CA GLN A 79 -19.51 5.79 10.78
C GLN A 79 -18.26 6.57 11.17
N PRO A 80 -18.37 7.84 11.60
CA PRO A 80 -17.22 8.65 11.95
C PRO A 80 -16.36 8.01 13.05
N ASP A 81 -17.01 7.44 14.07
CA ASP A 81 -16.31 6.73 15.16
C ASP A 81 -15.51 5.53 14.66
N ALA A 82 -16.10 4.74 13.76
CA ALA A 82 -15.42 3.60 13.16
C ALA A 82 -14.27 4.05 12.24
N LEU A 83 -14.47 5.14 11.49
CA LEU A 83 -13.44 5.70 10.62
C LEU A 83 -12.25 6.23 11.43
N SER A 84 -12.50 6.89 12.55
CA SER A 84 -11.46 7.31 13.51
C SER A 84 -10.65 6.10 13.97
N PHE A 85 -11.33 5.04 14.42
CA PHE A 85 -10.67 3.83 14.90
C PHE A 85 -9.88 3.10 13.81
N ILE A 86 -10.39 3.05 12.58
CA ILE A 86 -9.69 2.43 11.43
C ILE A 86 -8.39 3.17 11.12
N ILE A 87 -8.41 4.51 11.14
CA ILE A 87 -7.25 5.34 10.81
C ILE A 87 -6.21 5.28 11.93
N GLU A 88 -6.65 5.39 13.19
CA GLU A 88 -5.77 5.41 14.36
C GLU A 88 -5.06 4.06 14.57
N GLU A 89 -5.80 2.96 14.47
CA GLU A 89 -5.26 1.60 14.70
C GLU A 89 -4.78 0.93 13.39
N ALA A 90 -4.81 1.64 12.26
CA ALA A 90 -4.47 1.12 10.94
C ALA A 90 -5.16 -0.23 10.63
N LEU A 91 -6.49 -0.29 10.81
CA LEU A 91 -7.25 -1.54 10.70
C LEU A 91 -7.49 -1.93 9.25
N GLU A 92 -6.88 -3.03 8.83
CA GLU A 92 -7.15 -3.63 7.51
C GLU A 92 -8.62 -4.01 7.32
N LYS A 93 -9.10 -3.85 6.09
CA LYS A 93 -10.46 -4.21 5.72
C LYS A 93 -10.68 -5.72 5.92
N PRO A 94 -11.74 -6.14 6.63
CA PRO A 94 -12.06 -7.55 6.78
C PRO A 94 -12.37 -8.21 5.42
N ARG A 95 -11.95 -9.45 5.23
CA ARG A 95 -12.15 -10.22 3.98
C ARG A 95 -13.61 -10.36 3.55
N ARG A 96 -14.55 -10.27 4.49
CA ARG A 96 -16.00 -10.35 4.24
C ARG A 96 -16.64 -9.00 3.88
N GLY A 97 -15.85 -7.94 3.79
CA GLY A 97 -16.32 -6.57 3.62
C GLY A 97 -16.45 -5.81 4.94
N ILE A 98 -16.94 -4.57 4.85
CA ILE A 98 -17.07 -3.69 6.02
C ILE A 98 -18.19 -4.21 6.94
N PRO A 99 -17.93 -4.40 8.25
CA PRO A 99 -18.95 -4.80 9.21
C PRO A 99 -20.13 -3.82 9.23
N ARG A 100 -21.37 -4.35 9.28
CA ARG A 100 -22.58 -3.51 9.34
C ARG A 100 -22.60 -2.54 10.53
N GLN A 101 -22.00 -2.93 11.64
CA GLN A 101 -21.86 -2.10 12.84
C GLN A 101 -20.98 -0.86 12.61
N TRP A 102 -20.09 -0.88 11.61
CA TRP A 102 -19.27 0.26 11.22
C TRP A 102 -19.95 1.12 10.16
N MET A 103 -21.08 0.70 9.60
CA MET A 103 -21.78 1.46 8.56
C MET A 103 -22.78 2.45 9.19
N MET A 104 -22.87 3.64 8.61
CA MET A 104 -23.91 4.61 8.97
C MET A 104 -25.29 4.03 8.67
N SER A 105 -26.23 4.24 9.59
CA SER A 105 -27.64 3.91 9.35
C SER A 105 -28.21 4.82 8.27
N THR A 106 -29.18 4.34 7.49
CA THR A 106 -29.82 5.09 6.40
C THR A 106 -30.38 6.44 6.87
N SER A 107 -30.85 6.53 8.12
CA SER A 107 -31.31 7.78 8.73
C SER A 107 -30.22 8.83 8.93
N GLN A 108 -28.98 8.42 9.17
CA GLN A 108 -27.84 9.33 9.34
C GLN A 108 -27.27 9.79 8.00
N GLN A 109 -27.34 8.95 6.96
CA GLN A 109 -26.95 9.32 5.60
C GLN A 109 -27.79 10.49 5.06
N LYS A 110 -29.09 10.53 5.40
CA LYS A 110 -29.99 11.62 4.98
C LYS A 110 -29.67 12.96 5.67
N LEU A 111 -29.10 12.94 6.88
CA LEU A 111 -28.81 14.15 7.65
C LEU A 111 -27.49 14.82 7.21
N LEU A 112 -26.54 14.07 6.64
CA LEU A 112 -25.31 14.63 6.08
C LEU A 112 -25.44 15.09 4.62
N ALA A 113 -26.53 14.72 3.94
CA ALA A 113 -26.76 15.02 2.53
C ALA A 113 -27.67 16.25 2.28
N ASP A 114 -28.15 16.90 3.35
CA ASP A 114 -29.01 18.10 3.32
C ASP A 114 -28.21 19.34 3.75
#